data_AF-A0A3M1ZER7-F1
#
_entry.id   AF-A0A3M1ZER7-F1
#
_cell.length_a   1.000
_cell.length_b   1.000
_cell.length_c   1.000
_cell.angle_alpha   90.00
_cell.angle_beta   90.00
_cell.angle_gamma   90.00
#
_symmetry.space_group_name_H-M   'P 1'
#
loop_
_entity.id
_entity.type
_entity.pdbx_description
1 polymer ?
#
loop_
_entity_poly.entity_id
_entity_poly.type
_entity_poly.pdbx_seq_one_letter_code
_entity_poly.pdbx_strand_id
1 'polypeptide(L)'
;MRAVPQEAARAFVMAEFTYEGEGIVPEGRVDLHRGPHFVGAASVPALRPGETVTWAFGPDDQVDVGYEIDRDFKERTGLFGGRRRIERRYRIRVTNRHPDPLEAEVVVRTPVSRDERLEVSLEGSTPPDVEEFQGLPGVVAWRRTLGPGKEEIFVLRYAASFPKDLRPSGL
;
A
#
# COMPACT_ATOMS: atom_id res chain seq x y z
N MET A 1 -0.90 3.37 11.92
CA MET A 1 -1.42 4.14 10.76
C MET A 1 -1.22 3.33 9.49
N ARG A 2 -1.93 3.65 8.41
CA ARG A 2 -1.70 3.07 7.07
C ARG A 2 -1.54 4.15 6.02
N ALA A 3 -0.59 3.97 5.11
CA ALA A 3 -0.43 4.80 3.92
C ALA A 3 -0.56 3.94 2.64
N VAL A 4 -1.25 4.46 1.63
CA VAL A 4 -1.34 3.88 0.27
C VAL A 4 -0.84 4.93 -0.73
N PRO A 5 0.49 5.14 -0.84
CA PRO A 5 1.06 6.32 -1.48
C PRO A 5 0.73 6.45 -2.98
N GLN A 6 0.41 5.33 -3.64
CA GLN A 6 -0.03 5.28 -5.04
C GLN A 6 -1.44 5.83 -5.26
N GLU A 7 -2.27 5.90 -4.22
CA GLU A 7 -3.62 6.50 -4.28
C GLU A 7 -3.61 7.92 -3.73
N ALA A 8 -2.98 8.10 -2.58
CA ALA A 8 -2.75 9.41 -1.98
C ALA A 8 -1.47 9.37 -1.14
N ALA A 9 -0.60 10.37 -1.31
CA ALA A 9 0.58 10.57 -0.47
C ALA A 9 0.17 11.12 0.92
N ARG A 10 -0.60 10.31 1.67
CA ARG A 10 -1.15 10.63 2.99
C ARG A 10 -1.22 9.35 3.83
N ALA A 11 -1.16 9.50 5.14
CA ALA A 11 -1.43 8.43 6.09
C ALA A 11 -2.84 8.57 6.66
N PHE A 12 -3.41 7.43 7.07
CA PHE A 12 -4.72 7.34 7.71
C PHE A 12 -4.60 6.63 9.06
N VAL A 13 -5.35 7.11 10.04
CA VAL A 13 -5.53 6.41 11.32
C VAL A 13 -6.38 5.18 11.05
N MET A 14 -5.89 4.01 11.44
CA MET A 14 -6.60 2.75 11.28
C MET A 14 -7.07 2.28 12.65
N ALA A 15 -8.32 1.86 12.74
CA ALA A 15 -8.83 1.14 13.89
C ALA A 15 -9.17 -0.28 13.46
N GLU A 16 -8.83 -1.25 14.30
CA GLU A 16 -9.17 -2.66 14.14
C GLU A 16 -9.93 -3.12 15.37
N PHE A 17 -10.98 -3.88 15.17
CA PHE A 17 -11.64 -4.59 16.26
C PHE A 17 -12.21 -5.92 15.76
N THR A 18 -12.35 -6.84 16.70
CA THR A 18 -13.07 -8.09 16.49
C THR A 18 -14.47 -7.94 17.05
N TYR A 19 -15.48 -8.31 16.27
CA TYR A 19 -16.86 -8.24 16.72
C TYR A 19 -17.17 -9.40 17.68
N GLU A 20 -17.43 -9.08 18.96
CA GLU A 20 -17.65 -10.06 20.04
C GLU A 20 -19.14 -10.23 20.42
N GLY A 21 -20.07 -9.66 19.65
CA GLY A 21 -21.50 -9.80 19.93
C GLY A 21 -22.02 -11.22 19.65
N GLU A 22 -23.20 -11.56 20.16
CA GLU A 22 -23.78 -12.90 20.05
C GLU A 22 -24.52 -13.15 18.71
N GLY A 23 -24.93 -12.09 18.01
CA GLY A 23 -25.73 -12.15 16.78
C GLY A 23 -25.07 -11.46 15.59
N ILE A 24 -25.57 -11.68 14.38
CA ILE A 24 -25.03 -11.03 13.17
C ILE A 24 -25.44 -9.56 13.13
N VAL A 25 -24.48 -8.66 12.85
CA VAL A 25 -24.76 -7.28 12.45
C VAL A 25 -25.02 -7.27 10.95
N PRO A 26 -26.17 -6.81 10.46
CA PRO A 26 -26.41 -6.69 9.01
C PRO A 26 -25.44 -5.71 8.36
N GLU A 27 -25.23 -5.87 7.06
CA GLU A 27 -24.50 -4.86 6.29
C GLU A 27 -25.20 -3.50 6.36
N GLY A 28 -24.43 -2.43 6.40
CA GLY A 28 -24.99 -1.10 6.57
C GLY A 28 -23.96 0.02 6.57
N ARG A 29 -24.40 1.22 6.95
CA ARG A 29 -23.53 2.37 7.16
C ARG A 29 -23.36 2.62 8.65
N VAL A 30 -22.15 2.92 9.06
CA VAL A 30 -21.78 3.29 10.44
C VAL A 30 -21.18 4.68 10.45
N ASP A 31 -21.47 5.42 11.52
CA ASP A 31 -20.84 6.70 11.80
C ASP A 31 -19.56 6.46 12.62
N LEU A 32 -18.46 7.08 12.19
CA LEU A 32 -17.17 6.98 12.83
C LEU A 32 -16.97 8.19 13.72
N HIS A 33 -16.69 7.95 14.99
CA HIS A 33 -16.43 8.98 15.99
C HIS A 33 -15.06 8.80 16.64
N ARG A 34 -14.35 9.90 16.86
CA ARG A 34 -13.12 9.96 17.66
C ARG A 34 -13.41 10.77 18.93
N GLY A 35 -13.65 10.05 20.02
CA GLY A 35 -14.22 10.67 21.22
C GLY A 35 -15.59 11.29 20.90
N PRO A 36 -15.84 12.57 21.24
CA PRO A 36 -17.11 13.23 20.92
C PRO A 36 -17.21 13.70 19.45
N HIS A 37 -16.15 13.62 18.65
CA HIS A 37 -16.10 14.21 17.31
C HIS A 37 -16.49 13.21 16.22
N PHE A 38 -17.46 13.56 15.37
CA PHE A 38 -17.74 12.83 14.13
C PHE A 38 -16.60 13.02 13.12
N VAL A 39 -16.05 11.92 12.60
CA VAL A 39 -14.90 11.94 11.67
C VAL A 39 -15.23 11.34 10.30
N GLY A 40 -16.42 10.79 10.12
CA GLY A 40 -16.89 10.30 8.82
C GLY A 40 -17.91 9.18 8.96
N ALA A 41 -18.28 8.58 7.82
CA ALA A 41 -19.11 7.38 7.78
C ALA A 41 -18.44 6.32 6.92
N ALA A 42 -18.61 5.05 7.29
CA ALA A 42 -18.09 3.91 6.55
C ALA A 42 -19.21 2.91 6.28
N SER A 43 -19.02 2.07 5.26
CA SER A 43 -19.85 0.88 5.08
C SER A 43 -19.26 -0.28 5.88
N VAL A 44 -20.11 -0.99 6.60
CA VAL A 44 -19.78 -2.22 7.30
C VAL A 44 -20.40 -3.40 6.54
N PRO A 45 -19.62 -4.43 6.18
CA PRO A 45 -20.20 -5.68 5.69
C PRO A 45 -21.00 -6.34 6.83
N ALA A 46 -21.79 -7.37 6.54
CA ALA A 46 -22.41 -8.13 7.61
C ALA A 46 -21.32 -8.73 8.52
N LEU A 47 -21.41 -8.49 9.84
CA LEU A 47 -20.42 -8.96 10.83
C LEU A 47 -20.94 -10.14 11.62
N ARG A 48 -20.16 -11.21 11.66
CA ARG A 48 -20.39 -12.39 12.47
C ARG A 48 -19.52 -12.38 13.72
N PRO A 49 -19.97 -13.02 14.81
CA PRO A 49 -19.13 -13.17 16.00
C PRO A 49 -17.74 -13.73 15.65
N GLY A 50 -16.69 -13.05 16.09
CA GLY A 50 -15.29 -13.40 15.82
C GLY A 50 -14.70 -12.81 14.53
N GLU A 51 -15.47 -12.09 13.71
CA GLU A 51 -14.91 -11.41 12.53
C GLU A 51 -14.19 -10.12 12.94
N THR A 52 -12.97 -9.94 12.40
CA THR A 52 -12.17 -8.73 12.57
C THR A 52 -12.38 -7.79 11.40
N VAL A 53 -12.58 -6.50 11.70
CA VAL A 53 -12.66 -5.44 10.69
C VAL A 53 -11.70 -4.32 10.98
N THR A 54 -11.18 -3.73 9.91
CA THR A 54 -10.28 -2.58 9.96
C THR A 54 -10.88 -1.42 9.17
N TRP A 55 -10.97 -0.24 9.78
CA TRP A 55 -11.46 0.98 9.13
C TRP A 55 -10.49 2.15 9.27
N ALA A 56 -10.53 3.04 8.28
CA ALA A 56 -9.84 4.32 8.34
C ALA A 56 -10.71 5.34 9.07
N PHE A 57 -10.13 6.00 10.08
CA PHE A 57 -10.77 7.03 10.92
C PHE A 57 -10.34 8.45 10.51
N GLY A 58 -9.99 8.62 9.24
CA GLY A 58 -9.54 9.89 8.67
C GLY A 58 -8.02 10.01 8.52
N PRO A 59 -7.57 11.09 7.87
CA PRO A 59 -6.15 11.35 7.67
C PRO A 59 -5.43 11.58 9.01
N ASP A 60 -4.16 11.19 9.05
CA ASP A 60 -3.25 11.50 10.16
C ASP A 60 -2.32 12.64 9.77
N ASP A 61 -2.71 13.88 10.09
CA ASP A 61 -1.99 15.10 9.70
C ASP A 61 -0.61 15.25 10.37
N GLN A 62 -0.32 14.44 11.39
CA GLN A 62 0.98 14.39 12.05
C GLN A 62 1.91 13.33 11.44
N VAL A 63 1.54 12.77 10.28
CA VAL A 63 2.40 11.85 9.53
C VAL A 63 2.56 12.35 8.12
N ASP A 64 3.78 12.70 7.74
CA ASP A 64 4.07 13.04 6.35
C ASP A 64 4.31 11.79 5.53
N VAL A 65 3.72 11.78 4.34
CA VAL A 65 4.00 10.76 3.34
C VAL A 65 4.46 11.44 2.06
N GLY A 66 5.67 11.11 1.61
CA GLY A 66 6.19 11.48 0.30
C GLY A 66 6.11 10.29 -0.65
N TYR A 67 5.72 10.54 -1.91
CA TYR A 67 5.75 9.54 -2.97
C TYR A 67 6.38 10.16 -4.22
N GLU A 68 7.57 9.71 -4.57
CA GLU A 68 8.35 10.24 -5.68
C GLU A 68 8.67 9.13 -6.68
N ILE A 69 8.50 9.43 -7.96
CA ILE A 69 8.99 8.58 -9.06
C ILE A 69 10.42 9.02 -9.35
N ASP A 70 11.37 8.12 -9.16
CA ASP A 70 12.76 8.38 -9.54
C ASP A 70 12.82 8.46 -11.08
N ARG A 71 13.30 9.58 -11.62
CA ARG A 71 13.21 9.89 -13.06
C ARG A 71 14.19 9.09 -13.91
N ASP A 72 14.96 8.19 -13.32
CA ASP A 72 15.84 7.24 -14.01
C ASP A 72 15.03 6.15 -14.73
N PHE A 73 14.19 6.60 -15.67
CA PHE A 73 13.56 5.77 -16.68
C PHE A 73 14.62 5.33 -17.68
N LYS A 74 15.02 4.06 -17.61
CA LYS A 74 15.83 3.42 -18.66
C LYS A 74 14.95 2.47 -19.44
N GLU A 75 14.26 2.98 -20.46
CA GLU A 75 13.80 2.12 -21.53
C GLU A 75 15.02 1.66 -22.34
N ARG A 76 15.55 0.49 -21.97
CA ARG A 76 16.52 -0.20 -22.80
C ARG A 76 15.76 -1.11 -23.74
N THR A 77 15.62 -0.67 -24.98
CA THR A 77 15.34 -1.60 -26.08
C THR A 77 16.62 -2.41 -26.31
N GLY A 78 16.61 -3.70 -26.00
CA GLY A 78 17.74 -4.58 -26.30
C GLY A 78 18.03 -4.54 -27.80
N LEU A 79 19.30 -4.29 -28.17
CA LEU A 79 19.77 -4.30 -29.57
C LEU A 79 19.64 -5.68 -30.24
N PHE A 80 19.38 -6.74 -29.48
CA PHE A 80 19.16 -8.10 -29.96
C PHE A 80 17.94 -8.70 -29.22
N GLY A 81 16.92 -9.18 -29.93
CA GLY A 81 15.92 -10.11 -29.34
C GLY A 81 14.47 -9.65 -29.18
N GLY A 82 14.03 -8.53 -29.76
CA GLY A 82 12.58 -8.22 -29.89
C GLY A 82 11.81 -7.96 -28.58
N ARG A 83 12.49 -7.88 -27.42
CA ARG A 83 11.90 -7.58 -26.11
C ARG A 83 12.13 -6.11 -25.71
N ARG A 84 11.16 -5.54 -25.01
CA ARG A 84 11.18 -4.24 -24.35
C ARG A 84 11.36 -4.46 -22.86
N ARG A 85 12.25 -3.70 -22.23
CA ARG A 85 12.42 -3.67 -20.78
C ARG A 85 12.09 -2.28 -20.23
N ILE A 86 11.19 -2.24 -19.26
CA ILE A 86 10.82 -1.03 -18.51
C ILE A 86 11.32 -1.23 -17.09
N GLU A 87 12.06 -0.25 -16.57
CA GLU A 87 12.42 -0.19 -15.16
C GLU A 87 11.78 1.04 -14.52
N ARG A 88 11.22 0.85 -13.32
CA ARG A 88 10.64 1.92 -12.51
C ARG A 88 11.14 1.81 -11.09
N ARG A 89 11.37 2.98 -10.50
CA ARG A 89 11.78 3.12 -9.11
C ARG A 89 10.96 4.21 -8.46
N TYR A 90 10.44 3.91 -7.29
CA TYR A 90 9.67 4.80 -6.47
C TYR A 90 10.34 4.91 -5.11
N ARG A 91 10.38 6.12 -4.57
CA ARG A 91 10.83 6.42 -3.22
C ARG A 91 9.61 6.86 -2.42
N ILE A 92 9.30 6.12 -1.37
CA ILE A 92 8.24 6.43 -0.42
C ILE A 92 8.91 6.85 0.87
N ARG A 93 8.58 8.03 1.35
CA ARG A 93 9.10 8.59 2.59
C ARG A 93 7.96 8.68 3.58
N VAL A 94 8.18 8.20 4.80
CA VAL A 94 7.19 8.29 5.88
C VAL A 94 7.88 8.93 7.08
N THR A 95 7.30 10.01 7.58
CA THR A 95 7.86 10.76 8.71
C THR A 95 6.84 10.84 9.82
N ASN A 96 7.19 10.36 11.01
CA ASN A 96 6.38 10.51 12.21
C ASN A 96 6.62 11.89 12.83
N ARG A 97 5.61 12.77 12.86
CA ARG A 97 5.62 14.04 13.60
C ARG A 97 4.80 14.00 14.90
N HIS A 98 4.29 12.83 15.30
CA HIS A 98 3.74 12.65 16.64
C HIS A 98 4.85 12.77 17.70
N PRO A 99 4.50 13.17 18.93
CA PRO A 99 5.42 13.14 20.07
C PRO A 99 5.71 11.71 20.55
N ASP A 100 4.94 10.72 20.10
CA ASP A 100 5.03 9.31 20.49
C ASP A 100 5.40 8.40 19.31
N PRO A 101 5.99 7.21 19.56
CA PRO A 101 6.18 6.21 18.52
C PRO A 101 4.86 5.75 17.89
N LEU A 102 4.90 5.42 16.60
CA LEU A 102 3.75 4.82 15.90
C LEU A 102 4.15 3.64 15.03
N GLU A 103 3.18 2.76 14.79
CA GLU A 103 3.29 1.67 13.81
C GLU A 103 2.86 2.17 12.43
N ALA A 104 3.78 2.19 11.48
CA ALA A 104 3.56 2.56 10.09
C ALA A 104 3.34 1.31 9.23
N GLU A 105 2.19 1.21 8.57
CA GLU A 105 1.92 0.20 7.53
C GLU A 105 1.84 0.88 6.16
N VAL A 106 2.79 0.58 5.27
CA VAL A 106 2.86 1.17 3.92
C VAL A 106 2.48 0.09 2.92
N VAL A 107 1.37 0.29 2.21
CA VAL A 107 0.83 -0.67 1.24
C VAL A 107 1.04 -0.14 -0.17
N VAL A 108 1.56 -0.99 -1.05
CA VAL A 108 1.79 -0.63 -2.46
C VAL A 108 1.41 -1.77 -3.39
N ARG A 109 0.96 -1.40 -4.58
CA ARG A 109 0.73 -2.34 -5.69
C ARG A 109 2.00 -2.50 -6.51
N THR A 110 2.26 -3.73 -6.91
CA THR A 110 3.31 -4.12 -7.84
C THR A 110 2.69 -4.78 -9.07
N PRO A 111 3.33 -4.67 -10.24
CA PRO A 111 2.86 -5.41 -11.41
C PRO A 111 2.86 -6.92 -11.14
N VAL A 112 1.82 -7.60 -11.61
CA VAL A 112 1.73 -9.07 -11.56
C VAL A 112 1.80 -9.59 -12.99
N SER A 113 2.63 -10.59 -13.22
CA SER A 113 2.62 -11.26 -14.51
C SER A 113 1.35 -12.11 -14.66
N ARG A 114 0.63 -11.89 -15.76
CA ARG A 114 -0.54 -12.69 -16.17
C ARG A 114 -0.31 -13.42 -17.50
N ASP A 115 0.87 -13.26 -18.08
CA ASP A 115 1.29 -13.87 -19.35
C ASP A 115 2.75 -14.29 -19.17
N GLU A 116 3.08 -15.54 -19.44
CA GLU A 116 4.42 -16.10 -19.26
C GLU A 116 5.51 -15.34 -20.02
N ARG A 117 5.14 -14.58 -21.06
CA ARG A 117 6.07 -13.76 -21.84
C ARG A 117 6.41 -12.42 -21.16
N LEU A 118 5.63 -12.00 -20.17
CA LEU A 118 5.86 -10.85 -19.30
C LEU A 118 6.57 -11.30 -18.03
N GLU A 119 7.83 -10.93 -17.88
CA GLU A 119 8.62 -11.21 -16.69
C GLU A 119 8.65 -9.94 -15.83
N VAL A 120 8.32 -10.07 -14.54
CA VAL A 120 8.39 -8.97 -13.56
C VAL A 120 9.37 -9.36 -12.46
N SER A 121 10.32 -8.48 -12.13
CA SER A 121 11.21 -8.62 -10.97
C SER A 121 11.19 -7.38 -10.09
N LEU A 122 11.33 -7.55 -8.78
CA LEU A 122 11.34 -6.46 -7.78
C LEU A 122 12.75 -6.11 -7.27
N GLU A 123 13.79 -6.37 -8.07
CA GLU A 123 15.19 -6.26 -7.66
C GLU A 123 15.55 -4.85 -7.16
N GLY A 124 16.19 -4.77 -5.98
CA GLY A 124 16.59 -3.50 -5.36
C GLY A 124 15.44 -2.73 -4.69
N SER A 125 14.27 -3.36 -4.51
CA SER A 125 13.25 -2.87 -3.59
C SER A 125 13.67 -3.08 -2.13
N THR A 126 13.13 -2.26 -1.23
CA THR A 126 13.03 -2.63 0.19
C THR A 126 12.21 -3.92 0.28
N PRO A 127 12.74 -5.01 0.87
CA PRO A 127 12.00 -6.26 1.00
C PRO A 127 10.67 -6.03 1.74
N PRO A 128 9.53 -6.51 1.19
CA PRO A 128 8.26 -6.40 1.87
C PRO A 128 8.21 -7.30 3.10
N ASP A 129 7.50 -6.87 4.13
CA ASP A 129 7.20 -7.71 5.30
C ASP A 129 5.97 -8.60 5.03
N VAL A 130 5.13 -8.21 4.06
CA VAL A 130 3.95 -8.95 3.59
C VAL A 130 3.94 -8.96 2.06
N GLU A 131 3.97 -10.13 1.43
CA GLU A 131 4.01 -10.28 -0.03
C GLU A 131 2.62 -10.23 -0.69
N GLU A 132 1.58 -10.67 0.02
CA GLU A 132 0.18 -10.63 -0.44
C GLU A 132 -0.70 -10.02 0.65
N PHE A 133 -0.67 -8.69 0.72
CA PHE A 133 -1.47 -7.93 1.68
C PHE A 133 -2.96 -8.18 1.42
N GLN A 134 -3.68 -8.61 2.46
CA GLN A 134 -5.07 -9.06 2.38
C GLN A 134 -5.30 -10.21 1.37
N GLY A 135 -4.29 -11.04 1.10
CA GLY A 135 -4.38 -12.15 0.15
C GLY A 135 -4.52 -11.70 -1.31
N LEU A 136 -4.15 -10.46 -1.61
CA LEU A 136 -4.21 -9.91 -2.97
C LEU A 136 -2.84 -10.03 -3.66
N PRO A 137 -2.73 -10.80 -4.76
CA PRO A 137 -1.50 -10.89 -5.52
C PRO A 137 -1.06 -9.51 -6.05
N GLY A 138 0.22 -9.21 -5.89
CA GLY A 138 0.80 -7.93 -6.31
C GLY A 138 0.41 -6.75 -5.43
N VAL A 139 -0.03 -6.99 -4.19
CA VAL A 139 -0.16 -5.95 -3.17
C VAL A 139 0.78 -6.32 -2.04
N VAL A 140 1.83 -5.54 -1.84
CA VAL A 140 2.82 -5.79 -0.79
C VAL A 140 2.69 -4.74 0.30
N ALA A 141 3.16 -5.07 1.51
CA ALA A 141 3.22 -4.12 2.61
C ALA A 141 4.55 -4.13 3.35
N TRP A 142 4.93 -2.95 3.84
CA TRP A 142 5.99 -2.78 4.83
C TRP A 142 5.42 -2.33 6.17
N ARG A 143 6.03 -2.78 7.26
CA ARG A 143 5.66 -2.40 8.63
C ARG A 143 6.88 -1.91 9.40
N ARG A 144 6.80 -0.72 9.99
CA ARG A 144 7.90 -0.15 10.77
C ARG A 144 7.37 0.62 11.99
N THR A 145 7.99 0.39 13.13
CA THR A 145 7.84 1.28 14.29
C THR A 145 8.68 2.53 14.07
N LEU A 146 8.04 3.69 13.99
CA LEU A 146 8.71 4.98 13.84
C LEU A 146 8.64 5.76 15.15
N GLY A 147 9.79 6.02 15.77
CA GLY A 147 9.87 6.92 16.92
C GLY A 147 9.49 8.37 16.58
N PRO A 148 9.37 9.24 17.59
CA PRO A 148 9.04 10.65 17.39
C PRO A 148 10.07 11.34 16.48
N GLY A 149 9.60 12.08 15.48
CA GLY A 149 10.45 12.77 14.50
C GLY A 149 11.21 11.84 13.54
N LYS A 150 11.03 10.51 13.63
CA LYS A 150 11.76 9.57 12.77
C LYS A 150 11.16 9.52 11.38
N GLU A 151 12.06 9.37 10.41
CA GLU A 151 11.76 9.16 9.01
C GLU A 151 12.25 7.78 8.59
N GLU A 152 11.46 7.12 7.74
CA GLU A 152 11.83 5.90 7.05
C GLU A 152 11.59 6.04 5.54
N ILE A 153 12.48 5.42 4.76
CA ILE A 153 12.40 5.42 3.30
C ILE A 153 12.21 3.98 2.80
N PHE A 154 11.11 3.76 2.09
CA PHE A 154 10.84 2.53 1.36
C PHE A 154 11.11 2.74 -0.13
N VAL A 155 11.81 1.79 -0.75
CA VAL A 155 12.09 1.80 -2.18
C VAL A 155 11.26 0.69 -2.83
N LEU A 156 10.42 1.05 -3.80
CA LEU A 156 9.83 0.08 -4.71
C LEU A 156 10.58 0.19 -6.04
N ARG A 157 11.25 -0.88 -6.46
CA ARG A 157 11.85 -0.99 -7.78
C ARG A 157 11.30 -2.21 -8.48
N TYR A 158 10.83 -2.03 -9.71
CA TYR A 158 10.49 -3.17 -10.55
C TYR A 158 11.04 -3.03 -11.96
N ALA A 159 11.30 -4.18 -12.56
CA ALA A 159 11.60 -4.30 -13.97
C ALA A 159 10.59 -5.23 -14.63
N ALA A 160 10.03 -4.78 -15.75
CA ALA A 160 9.14 -5.57 -16.58
C ALA A 160 9.79 -5.81 -17.95
N SER A 161 9.88 -7.07 -18.38
CA SER A 161 10.46 -7.50 -19.65
C SER A 161 9.41 -8.24 -20.48
N PHE A 162 9.16 -7.80 -21.71
CA PHE A 162 8.08 -8.33 -22.54
C PHE A 162 8.35 -8.16 -24.05
N PRO A 163 7.73 -8.95 -24.94
CA PRO A 163 7.85 -8.77 -26.39
C PRO A 163 7.32 -7.40 -26.86
N LYS A 164 7.91 -6.80 -27.90
CA LYS A 164 7.52 -5.45 -28.39
C LYS A 164 6.08 -5.36 -28.92
N ASP A 165 5.53 -6.47 -29.41
CA ASP A 165 4.16 -6.61 -29.89
C ASP A 165 3.15 -6.76 -28.73
N LEU A 166 3.62 -7.13 -27.54
CA LEU A 166 2.79 -7.19 -26.35
C LEU A 166 2.56 -5.78 -25.79
N ARG A 167 1.29 -5.45 -25.52
CA ARG A 167 0.88 -4.23 -24.82
C ARG A 167 0.35 -4.56 -23.43
N PRO A 168 1.23 -4.73 -22.43
CA PRO A 168 0.79 -5.00 -21.07
C PRO A 168 0.07 -3.78 -20.48
N SER A 169 -1.00 -4.02 -19.73
CA SER A 169 -1.73 -3.00 -18.98
C SER A 169 -1.22 -2.92 -17.54
N GLY A 170 -1.32 -1.74 -16.93
CA GLY A 170 -0.93 -1.53 -15.53
C GLY A 170 0.58 -1.50 -15.27
N LEU A 171 1.41 -1.40 -16.32
CA LEU A 171 2.86 -1.26 -16.20
C LEU A 171 3.36 0.11 -15.87
#